data_AF-A0A7X8WV68-F1
#
_entry.id   AF-A0A7X8WV68-F1
#
_cell.length_a   1.000
_cell.length_b   1.000
_cell.length_c   1.000
_cell.angle_alpha   90.00
_cell.angle_beta   90.00
_cell.angle_gamma   90.00
#
_symmetry.space_group_name_H-M   'P 1'
#
loop_
_entity.id
_entity.type
_entity.pdbx_description
1 polymer ?
#
loop_
_entity_poly.entity_id
_entity_poly.type
_entity_poly.pdbx_seq_one_letter_code
_entity_poly.pdbx_strand_id
1 'polypeptide(L)'
;HFITVLASGKQKIKREDALAAFKAHDRIRVVRIDDGFLGNASIFRYARDCGYPRGDLYEIAIWEDTIVETKDDIMFGLHIPQEAVTIPETVDAIRAALSMQTTREEGVAMTNHYLGLPKWKK
;
A
#
# COMPACT_ATOMS: atom_id res chain seq x y z
N HIS A 1 -8.06 -7.80 -5.48
CA HIS A 1 -8.34 -8.86 -4.48
C HIS A 1 -8.46 -8.28 -3.08
N PHE A 2 -9.02 -9.03 -2.13
CA PHE A 2 -9.04 -8.68 -0.71
C PHE A 2 -8.41 -9.80 0.10
N ILE A 3 -7.56 -9.47 1.06
CA ILE A 3 -6.84 -10.42 1.92
C ILE A 3 -7.02 -9.98 3.37
N THR A 4 -7.39 -10.93 4.23
CA THR A 4 -7.31 -10.76 5.68
C THR A 4 -6.00 -11.36 6.16
N VAL A 5 -5.18 -10.53 6.81
CA VAL A 5 -3.91 -10.96 7.39
C VAL A 5 -4.11 -11.16 8.88
N LEU A 6 -3.63 -12.28 9.40
CA LEU A 6 -3.37 -12.50 10.83
C LEU A 6 -1.88 -12.74 10.97
N ALA A 7 -1.18 -11.87 11.70
CA ALA A 7 0.26 -11.94 11.90
C ALA A 7 0.60 -11.97 13.39
N SER A 8 1.38 -12.97 13.80
CA SER A 8 1.87 -13.12 15.17
C SER A 8 3.25 -12.51 15.33
N GLY A 9 3.40 -11.57 16.26
CA GLY A 9 4.68 -10.98 16.63
C GLY A 9 5.47 -11.87 17.59
N LYS A 10 6.81 -11.71 17.59
CA LYS A 10 7.65 -12.22 18.71
C LYS A 10 7.39 -11.47 20.02
N GLN A 11 6.79 -10.29 19.91
CA GLN A 11 6.35 -9.40 20.97
C GLN A 11 5.05 -8.74 20.51
N LYS A 12 4.27 -8.20 21.45
CA LYS A 12 3.02 -7.49 21.16
C LYS A 12 3.21 -6.41 20.09
N ILE A 13 2.45 -6.55 19.00
CA ILE A 13 2.33 -5.54 17.94
C ILE A 13 1.16 -4.64 18.31
N LYS A 14 1.43 -3.38 18.65
CA LYS A 14 0.36 -2.44 18.97
C LYS A 14 -0.29 -1.92 17.69
N ARG A 15 -1.59 -1.68 17.75
CA ARG A 15 -2.38 -1.09 16.66
C ARG A 15 -1.78 0.24 16.21
N GLU A 16 -1.35 1.09 17.13
CA GLU A 16 -0.78 2.40 16.82
C GLU A 16 0.55 2.29 16.07
N ASP A 17 1.41 1.35 16.48
CA ASP A 17 2.71 1.11 15.87
C ASP A 17 2.56 0.59 14.43
N ALA A 18 1.63 -0.36 14.23
CA ALA A 18 1.31 -0.88 12.91
C ALA A 18 0.71 0.21 12.00
N LEU A 19 -0.22 1.01 12.52
CA LEU A 19 -0.82 2.13 11.79
C LEU A 19 0.23 3.16 11.38
N ALA A 20 1.17 3.48 12.28
CA ALA A 20 2.28 4.38 11.98
C ALA A 20 3.19 3.81 10.88
N ALA A 21 3.53 2.52 10.96
CA ALA A 21 4.33 1.84 9.94
C ALA A 21 3.64 1.84 8.56
N PHE A 22 2.34 1.56 8.51
CA PHE A 22 1.58 1.60 7.26
C PHE A 22 1.51 3.01 6.66
N LYS A 23 1.28 4.04 7.49
CA LYS A 23 1.25 5.44 7.03
C LYS A 23 2.61 5.94 6.55
N ALA A 24 3.71 5.43 7.12
CA ALA A 24 5.06 5.79 6.72
C ALA A 24 5.41 5.28 5.32
N HIS A 25 4.88 4.14 4.89
CA HIS A 25 5.23 3.53 3.60
C HIS A 25 4.60 4.27 2.40
N ASP A 26 5.32 4.40 1.28
CA ASP A 26 4.87 5.17 0.11
C ASP A 26 4.02 4.38 -0.89
N ARG A 27 3.96 3.06 -0.72
CA ARG A 27 3.11 2.15 -1.52
C ARG A 27 2.01 1.47 -0.71
N ILE A 28 1.79 1.93 0.52
CA ILE A 28 0.67 1.49 1.38
C ILE A 28 -0.17 2.71 1.70
N ARG A 29 -1.44 2.66 1.33
CA ARG A 29 -2.41 3.68 1.69
C ARG A 29 -3.30 3.17 2.80
N VAL A 30 -3.44 3.96 3.85
CA VAL A 30 -4.47 3.72 4.87
C VAL A 30 -5.74 4.44 4.46
N VAL A 31 -6.87 3.73 4.50
CA VAL A 31 -8.21 4.23 4.16
C VAL A 31 -9.18 3.97 5.30
N ARG A 32 -10.28 4.73 5.33
CA ARG A 32 -11.36 4.58 6.32
C ARG A 32 -12.70 4.39 5.65
N ILE A 33 -13.59 3.64 6.29
CA ILE A 33 -14.98 3.49 5.85
C ILE A 33 -15.67 4.86 5.83
N ASP A 34 -15.43 5.69 6.85
CA ASP A 34 -16.01 7.04 6.98
C ASP A 34 -15.59 8.00 5.86
N ASP A 35 -14.45 7.75 5.19
CA ASP A 35 -13.99 8.52 4.02
C ASP A 35 -14.66 8.05 2.71
N GLY A 36 -15.60 7.09 2.79
CA GLY A 36 -16.32 6.54 1.64
C GLY A 36 -15.67 5.32 0.99
N PHE A 37 -14.62 4.75 1.59
CA PHE A 37 -14.02 3.49 1.16
C PHE A 37 -14.80 2.30 1.74
N LEU A 38 -15.98 2.02 1.21
CA LEU A 38 -16.89 0.97 1.71
C LEU A 38 -16.48 -0.46 1.30
N GLY A 39 -15.52 -0.62 0.40
CA GLY A 39 -15.00 -1.91 -0.05
C GLY A 39 -14.21 -1.81 -1.35
N ASN A 40 -14.00 -2.93 -2.04
CA ASN A 40 -13.20 -2.96 -3.27
C ASN A 40 -13.76 -2.04 -4.35
N ALA A 41 -15.09 -2.01 -4.53
CA ALA A 41 -15.73 -1.18 -5.55
C ALA A 41 -15.44 0.32 -5.39
N SER A 42 -15.40 0.83 -4.14
CA SER A 42 -15.06 2.23 -3.88
C SER A 42 -13.60 2.57 -4.19
N ILE A 43 -12.68 1.60 -4.05
CA ILE A 43 -11.27 1.79 -4.41
C ILE A 43 -11.13 1.93 -5.93
N PHE A 44 -11.79 1.07 -6.71
CA PHE A 44 -11.80 1.20 -8.18
C PHE A 44 -12.48 2.47 -8.65
N ARG A 45 -13.61 2.85 -8.04
CA ARG A 45 -14.29 4.11 -8.33
C ARG A 45 -13.35 5.30 -8.08
N TYR A 46 -12.70 5.34 -6.91
CA TYR A 46 -11.71 6.38 -6.58
C TYR A 46 -10.64 6.52 -7.67
N ALA A 47 -10.04 5.41 -8.12
CA ALA A 47 -8.99 5.45 -9.14
C ALA A 47 -9.47 6.04 -10.47
N ARG A 48 -10.71 5.71 -10.87
CA ARG A 48 -11.36 6.24 -12.08
C ARG A 48 -11.70 7.72 -11.94
N ASP A 49 -12.24 8.13 -10.79
CA ASP A 49 -12.60 9.52 -10.51
C ASP A 49 -11.35 10.42 -10.47
N CYS A 50 -10.21 9.89 -10.00
CA CYS A 50 -8.92 10.58 -10.09
C CYS A 50 -8.32 10.62 -11.51
N GLY A 51 -8.95 9.96 -12.49
CA GLY A 51 -8.48 9.93 -13.87
C GLY A 51 -7.18 9.16 -14.06
N TYR A 52 -6.86 8.20 -13.18
CA TYR A 52 -5.65 7.41 -13.34
C TYR A 52 -5.72 6.55 -14.62
N PRO A 53 -4.60 6.42 -15.36
CA PRO A 53 -4.56 5.56 -16.54
C PRO A 53 -5.09 4.17 -16.20
N ARG A 54 -6.09 3.68 -16.96
CA ARG A 54 -6.76 2.38 -16.76
C ARG A 54 -7.45 2.19 -15.39
N GLY A 55 -7.52 3.22 -14.56
CA GLY A 55 -7.92 3.09 -13.15
C GLY A 55 -6.86 2.39 -12.29
N ASP A 56 -5.59 2.44 -12.72
CA ASP A 56 -4.48 1.78 -12.03
C ASP A 56 -4.19 2.43 -10.68
N LEU A 57 -4.10 1.58 -9.66
CA LEU A 57 -3.52 1.91 -8.35
C LEU A 57 -2.29 1.04 -8.17
N TYR A 58 -1.16 1.66 -7.84
CA TYR A 58 0.09 0.93 -7.60
C TYR A 58 0.23 0.59 -6.12
N GLU A 59 -0.44 1.34 -5.26
CA GLU A 59 -0.48 1.13 -3.83
C GLU A 59 -1.50 0.06 -3.41
N ILE A 60 -1.19 -0.65 -2.33
CA ILE A 60 -2.21 -1.43 -1.61
C ILE A 60 -2.99 -0.51 -0.68
N ALA A 61 -4.25 -0.85 -0.42
CA ALA A 61 -5.07 -0.12 0.55
C ALA A 61 -5.33 -0.99 1.79
N ILE A 62 -5.08 -0.45 2.98
CA ILE A 62 -5.40 -1.08 4.27
C ILE A 62 -6.50 -0.28 4.94
N TRP A 63 -7.54 -0.94 5.43
CA TRP A 63 -8.59 -0.27 6.20
C TRP A 63 -8.18 -0.09 7.65
N GLU A 64 -8.06 1.16 8.10
CA GLU A 64 -7.76 1.51 9.50
C GLU A 64 -8.76 0.89 10.48
N ASP A 65 -10.01 0.78 10.05
CA ASP A 65 -11.13 0.21 10.80
C ASP A 65 -11.00 -1.30 11.02
N THR A 66 -10.20 -1.98 10.19
CA THR A 66 -10.00 -3.43 10.27
C THR A 66 -8.79 -3.82 11.10
N ILE A 67 -7.99 -2.86 11.55
CA ILE A 67 -6.77 -3.13 12.32
C ILE A 67 -7.16 -3.44 13.77
N VAL A 68 -7.00 -4.70 14.15
CA VAL A 68 -7.32 -5.23 15.48
C VAL A 68 -6.09 -5.92 16.06
N GLU A 69 -5.76 -5.62 17.31
CA GLU A 69 -4.72 -6.31 18.07
C GLU A 69 -5.33 -7.34 19.04
N THR A 70 -4.69 -8.47 19.24
CA THR A 70 -5.08 -9.46 20.26
C THR A 70 -3.84 -10.20 20.76
N LYS A 71 -3.53 -10.08 22.06
CA LYS A 71 -2.28 -10.60 22.65
C LYS A 71 -1.06 -10.10 21.87
N ASP A 72 -0.35 -11.01 21.19
CA ASP A 72 0.81 -10.73 20.36
C ASP A 72 0.49 -10.72 18.85
N ASP A 73 -0.78 -10.90 18.50
CA ASP A 73 -1.26 -10.96 17.12
C ASP A 73 -1.86 -9.63 16.67
N ILE A 74 -1.72 -9.35 15.38
CA ILE A 74 -2.42 -8.26 14.69
C ILE A 74 -3.18 -8.81 13.49
N MET A 75 -4.43 -8.36 13.35
CA MET A 75 -5.29 -8.65 12.20
C MET A 75 -5.59 -7.37 11.44
N PHE A 76 -5.55 -7.42 10.11
CA PHE A 76 -5.97 -6.31 9.25
C PHE A 76 -6.41 -6.80 7.87
N GLY A 77 -7.31 -6.06 7.24
CA GLY A 77 -7.78 -6.30 5.88
C GLY A 77 -7.11 -5.36 4.87
N LEU A 78 -6.71 -5.91 3.72
CA LEU A 78 -6.06 -5.15 2.66
C LEU A 78 -6.59 -5.49 1.26
N HIS A 79 -6.66 -4.46 0.41
CA HIS A 79 -6.99 -4.58 -1.00
C HIS A 79 -5.73 -4.57 -1.86
N ILE A 80 -5.67 -5.54 -2.78
CA ILE A 80 -4.62 -5.67 -3.80
C ILE A 80 -5.18 -5.28 -5.17
N PRO A 81 -4.72 -4.19 -5.79
CA PRO A 81 -5.04 -3.87 -7.18
C PRO A 81 -4.21 -4.77 -8.12
N GLN A 82 -4.70 -5.98 -8.39
CA GLN A 82 -3.93 -7.04 -9.04
C GLN A 82 -3.41 -6.71 -10.44
N GLU A 83 -4.06 -5.77 -11.13
CA GLU A 83 -3.69 -5.36 -12.49
C GLU A 83 -2.43 -4.48 -12.51
N ALA A 84 -2.08 -3.83 -11.39
CA ALA A 84 -1.08 -2.77 -11.38
C ALA A 84 -0.07 -2.85 -10.22
N VAL A 85 -0.34 -3.58 -9.14
CA VAL A 85 0.50 -3.60 -7.92
C VAL A 85 1.97 -4.00 -8.18
N THR A 86 2.24 -4.85 -9.18
CA THR A 86 3.59 -5.34 -9.49
C THR A 86 4.37 -4.45 -10.46
N ILE A 87 3.73 -3.45 -11.05
CA ILE A 87 4.36 -2.52 -12.01
C ILE A 87 5.56 -1.79 -11.38
N PRO A 88 5.43 -1.07 -10.24
CA PRO A 88 6.59 -0.41 -9.63
C PRO A 88 7.69 -1.41 -9.23
N GLU A 89 7.31 -2.59 -8.71
CA GLU A 89 8.27 -3.62 -8.30
C GLU A 89 9.10 -4.16 -9.47
N THR A 90 8.49 -4.28 -10.65
CA THR A 90 9.18 -4.71 -11.87
C THR A 90 10.24 -3.68 -12.30
N VAL A 91 9.92 -2.38 -12.20
CA VAL A 91 10.87 -1.31 -12.52
C VAL A 91 12.03 -1.28 -11.53
N ASP A 92 11.74 -1.46 -10.24
CA ASP A 92 12.79 -1.54 -9.19
C ASP A 92 13.68 -2.77 -9.38
N ALA A 93 13.11 -3.91 -9.79
CA ALA A 93 13.87 -5.12 -10.08
C ALA A 93 14.85 -4.91 -11.24
N ILE A 94 14.46 -4.20 -12.30
CA ILE A 94 15.34 -3.84 -13.41
C ILE A 94 16.48 -2.95 -12.91
N ARG A 95 16.16 -1.95 -12.09
CA ARG A 95 17.16 -1.04 -11.49
C ARG A 95 18.20 -1.79 -10.67
N ALA A 96 17.74 -2.72 -9.83
CA ALA A 96 18.60 -3.56 -9.02
C ALA A 96 19.46 -4.50 -9.89
N ALA A 97 18.86 -5.18 -10.86
CA ALA A 97 19.56 -6.14 -11.73
C ALA A 97 20.64 -5.49 -12.59
N LEU A 98 20.43 -4.25 -13.02
CA LEU A 98 21.37 -3.47 -13.83
C LEU A 98 22.26 -2.53 -13.02
N SER A 99 22.15 -2.56 -11.68
CA SER A 99 22.89 -1.65 -10.77
C SER A 99 22.78 -0.17 -11.18
N MET A 100 21.57 0.27 -11.56
CA MET A 100 21.31 1.64 -12.03
C MET A 100 21.38 2.69 -10.92
N GLN A 101 21.16 2.27 -9.67
CA GLN A 101 21.28 3.06 -8.46
C GLN A 101 22.16 2.32 -7.47
N THR A 102 22.79 3.06 -6.56
CA THR A 102 23.71 2.49 -5.56
C THR A 102 22.98 1.92 -4.35
N THR A 103 21.77 2.43 -4.09
CA THR A 103 20.93 2.03 -2.96
C THR A 103 19.51 1.68 -3.39
N ARG A 104 18.85 0.88 -2.56
CA ARG A 104 17.43 0.53 -2.73
C ARG A 104 16.55 1.77 -2.67
N GLU A 105 16.86 2.68 -1.74
CA GLU A 105 16.12 3.90 -1.47
C GLU A 105 16.10 4.81 -2.70
N GLU A 106 17.26 5.01 -3.34
CA GLU A 106 17.38 5.78 -4.59
C GLU A 106 16.57 5.15 -5.72
N GLY A 107 16.65 3.82 -5.88
CA GLY A 107 15.91 3.10 -6.93
C GLY A 107 14.41 3.24 -6.78
N VAL A 108 13.90 2.94 -5.58
CA VAL A 108 12.47 3.05 -5.22
C VAL A 108 11.99 4.49 -5.35
N ALA A 109 12.76 5.48 -4.89
CA ALA A 109 12.42 6.89 -5.00
C ALA A 109 12.30 7.32 -6.47
N MET A 110 13.20 6.86 -7.34
CA MET A 110 13.16 7.18 -8.76
C MET A 110 11.91 6.58 -9.43
N THR A 111 11.58 5.33 -9.14
CA THR A 111 10.36 4.69 -9.65
C THR A 111 9.10 5.41 -9.15
N ASN A 112 9.06 5.72 -7.86
CA ASN A 112 7.94 6.46 -7.26
C ASN A 112 7.78 7.84 -7.90
N HIS A 113 8.88 8.57 -8.13
CA HIS A 113 8.87 9.87 -8.80
C HIS A 113 8.21 9.80 -10.19
N TYR A 114 8.64 8.85 -11.04
CA TYR A 114 8.10 8.71 -12.40
C TYR A 114 6.67 8.19 -12.45
N LEU A 115 6.22 7.43 -11.44
CA LEU A 115 4.84 6.95 -11.33
C LEU A 115 3.92 7.88 -10.51
N GLY A 116 4.47 8.98 -9.97
CA GLY A 116 3.75 9.95 -9.15
C GLY A 116 3.33 9.43 -7.77
N LEU A 117 4.07 8.49 -7.18
CA LEU A 117 3.75 7.91 -5.87
C LEU A 117 4.45 8.65 -4.72
N PRO A 118 3.82 8.76 -3.53
CA PRO A 118 2.43 8.41 -3.23
C PRO A 118 1.46 9.49 -3.73
N LYS A 119 0.41 9.10 -4.46
CA LYS A 119 -0.55 10.05 -5.05
C LYS A 119 -1.48 10.73 -4.03
N TRP A 120 -1.61 10.16 -2.82
CA TRP A 120 -2.56 10.60 -1.78
C TRP A 120 -1.92 11.36 -0.62
N LYS A 121 -0.58 11.35 -0.50
CA LYS A 121 0.12 12.19 0.49
C LYS A 121 0.44 13.52 -0.20
N LYS A 122 -0.47 14.48 -0.08
CA LYS A 122 -0.23 15.87 -0.50
C LYS A 122 -0.01 16.74 0.73
#